data_AF-A0A9W6GVX2-F1
#
_entry.id   AF-A0A9W6GVX2-F1
#
_cell.length_a   1.000
_cell.length_b   1.000
_cell.length_c   1.000
_cell.angle_alpha   90.00
_cell.angle_beta   90.00
_cell.angle_gamma   90.00
#
_symmetry.space_group_name_H-M   'P 1'
#
loop_
_entity.id
_entity.type
_entity.pdbx_description
1 polymer ?
#
loop_
_entity_poly.entity_id
_entity_poly.type
_entity_poly.pdbx_seq_one_letter_code
_entity_poly.pdbx_strand_id
1 'polypeptide(L)'
;MFVAIDRTSKFAFVELHEKATTSIAADFLFALIKAIPYKIHTVLTDNGTHFTDPGGETWTPVEIKQMLAEGKPFRAHAFEHACARADIDHRLTKPKSDCALACGARRAGG
;
A
#
# COMPACT_ATOMS: atom_id res chain seq x y z
N MET A 1 11.42 -9.53 -0.09
CA MET A 1 10.89 -9.53 1.29
C MET A 1 10.05 -8.29 1.47
N PHE A 2 8.83 -8.44 2.00
CA PHE A 2 7.93 -7.34 2.35
C PHE A 2 7.72 -7.30 3.86
N VAL A 3 7.72 -6.10 4.43
CA VAL A 3 7.57 -5.88 5.86
C VAL A 3 6.58 -4.74 6.10
N ALA A 4 5.60 -5.00 6.96
CA ALA A 4 4.68 -4.00 7.49
C ALA A 4 4.91 -3.87 8.99
N ILE A 5 4.96 -2.62 9.46
CA ILE A 5 5.15 -2.31 10.88
C ILE A 5 4.03 -1.36 11.28
N ASP A 6 3.15 -1.80 12.18
CA ASP A 6 2.22 -0.89 12.83
C ASP A 6 2.99 -0.02 13.83
N ARG A 7 2.96 1.29 13.59
CA ARG A 7 3.69 2.26 14.41
C ARG A 7 3.13 2.37 15.84
N THR A 8 1.84 2.07 16.02
CA THR A 8 1.15 2.17 17.31
C THR A 8 1.34 0.90 18.13
N SER A 9 0.94 -0.26 17.62
CA SER A 9 1.02 -1.52 18.38
C SER A 9 2.41 -2.17 18.37
N LYS A 10 3.32 -1.72 17.49
CA LYS A 10 4.61 -2.36 17.21
C LYS A 10 4.49 -3.78 16.63
N PHE A 11 3.30 -4.16 16.17
CA PHE A 11 3.10 -5.39 15.42
C PHE A 11 3.86 -5.35 14.09
N ALA A 12 4.52 -6.46 13.75
CA ALA A 12 5.21 -6.63 12.48
C ALA A 12 4.65 -7.83 11.72
N PHE A 13 4.45 -7.66 10.42
CA PHE A 13 4.01 -8.70 9.50
C PHE A 13 4.99 -8.78 8.34
N VAL A 14 5.43 -10.00 8.00
CA VAL A 14 6.52 -10.23 7.05
C VAL A 14 6.16 -11.36 6.11
N GLU A 15 6.42 -11.16 4.83
CA GLU A 15 6.37 -12.22 3.83
C GLU A 15 7.65 -12.22 2.98
N LEU A 16 8.18 -13.42 2.74
CA LEU A 16 9.30 -13.63 1.84
C LEU A 16 8.77 -14.08 0.48
N HIS A 17 9.17 -13.35 -0.55
CA HIS A 17 8.83 -13.60 -1.94
C HIS A 17 10.10 -13.59 -2.78
N GLU A 18 10.16 -14.44 -3.81
CA GLU A 18 11.30 -14.51 -4.73
C GLU A 18 11.53 -13.19 -5.49
N LYS A 19 10.45 -12.44 -5.75
CA LYS A 19 10.47 -11.17 -6.46
C LYS A 19 9.64 -10.12 -5.71
N ALA A 20 9.99 -8.86 -5.89
CA ALA A 20 9.22 -7.72 -5.41
C ALA A 20 8.50 -7.04 -6.57
N THR A 21 7.42 -7.65 -7.06
CA THR A 21 6.58 -7.07 -8.12
C THR A 21 5.44 -6.25 -7.52
N THR A 22 4.82 -5.39 -8.34
CA THR A 22 3.67 -4.57 -7.94
C THR A 22 2.45 -5.42 -7.56
N SER A 23 2.26 -6.56 -8.23
CA SER A 23 1.20 -7.52 -7.91
C SER A 23 1.43 -8.19 -6.56
N ILE A 24 2.67 -8.60 -6.27
CA ILE A 24 3.03 -9.21 -4.98
C ILE A 24 2.87 -8.19 -3.85
N ALA A 25 3.23 -6.92 -4.07
CA ALA A 25 2.99 -5.86 -3.09
C ALA A 25 1.50 -5.67 -2.77
N ALA A 26 0.63 -5.77 -3.79
CA ALA A 26 -0.83 -5.73 -3.61
C ALA A 26 -1.36 -6.94 -2.82
N ASP A 27 -0.89 -8.15 -3.14
CA ASP A 27 -1.26 -9.38 -2.43
C ASP A 27 -0.81 -9.33 -0.96
N PHE A 28 0.40 -8.83 -0.70
CA PHE A 28 0.92 -8.58 0.64
C PHE A 28 0.02 -7.64 1.45
N LEU A 29 -0.49 -6.56 0.85
CA LEU A 29 -1.43 -5.66 1.51
C LEU A 29 -2.72 -6.37 1.90
N PHE A 30 -3.27 -7.21 1.01
CA PHE A 30 -4.48 -7.99 1.32
C PHE A 30 -4.24 -9.03 2.41
N ALA A 31 -3.07 -9.68 2.42
CA ALA A 31 -2.68 -10.59 3.49
C ALA A 31 -2.56 -9.87 4.84
N LEU A 32 -1.92 -8.70 4.86
CA LEU A 32 -1.81 -7.85 6.04
C LEU A 32 -3.19 -7.47 6.59
N ILE A 33 -4.11 -7.01 5.73
CA ILE A 33 -5.48 -6.64 6.13
C ILE A 33 -6.21 -7.80 6.81
N LYS A 34 -6.02 -9.04 6.32
CA LYS A 34 -6.61 -10.24 6.92
C LYS A 34 -5.98 -10.61 8.25
N ALA A 35 -4.70 -10.31 8.44
CA ALA A 35 -3.92 -10.71 9.61
C ALA A 35 -4.18 -9.84 10.86
N ILE A 36 -4.63 -8.60 10.68
CA ILE A 36 -4.81 -7.64 11.79
C ILE A 36 -6.30 -7.44 12.14
N PRO A 37 -6.66 -7.31 13.43
CA PRO A 37 -8.05 -7.24 13.88
C PRO A 37 -8.64 -5.82 13.83
N TYR A 38 -8.11 -4.93 12.98
CA TYR A 38 -8.57 -3.55 12.85
C TYR A 38 -8.37 -3.00 11.44
N LYS A 39 -9.12 -1.95 11.10
CA LYS A 39 -9.01 -1.27 9.80
C LYS A 39 -7.71 -0.47 9.71
N ILE A 40 -6.98 -0.65 8.61
CA ILE A 40 -5.90 0.25 8.21
C ILE A 40 -6.53 1.46 7.52
N HIS A 41 -6.13 2.66 7.90
CA HIS A 41 -6.57 3.88 7.23
C HIS A 41 -5.54 4.47 6.30
N THR A 42 -4.26 4.30 6.64
CA THR A 42 -3.15 4.85 5.88
C THR A 42 -2.00 3.87 5.89
N VAL A 43 -1.38 3.68 4.74
CA VAL A 43 -0.09 3.02 4.58
C VAL A 43 0.94 4.05 4.13
N LEU A 44 2.12 4.01 4.74
CA LEU A 44 3.26 4.82 4.38
C LEU A 44 4.31 3.91 3.77
N THR A 45 4.83 4.21 2.58
CA THR A 45 5.82 3.37 1.87
C THR A 45 7.00 4.22 1.38
N ASP A 46 8.08 3.58 0.94
CA ASP A 46 9.14 4.27 0.19
C ASP A 46 8.73 4.49 -1.28
N ASN A 47 9.56 5.21 -2.03
CA ASN A 47 9.31 5.47 -3.45
C ASN A 47 9.71 4.28 -4.34
N GLY A 48 9.75 3.06 -3.80
CA GLY A 48 10.09 1.86 -4.55
C GLY A 48 9.08 1.58 -5.67
N THR A 49 9.59 1.10 -6.81
CA THR A 49 8.79 0.78 -8.02
C THR A 49 7.71 -0.28 -7.82
N HIS A 50 7.74 -1.00 -6.70
CA HIS A 50 6.77 -2.00 -6.32
C HIS A 50 5.56 -1.41 -5.57
N PHE A 51 5.66 -0.16 -5.06
CA PHE A 51 4.55 0.57 -4.45
C PHE A 51 4.05 1.75 -5.29
N THR A 52 4.93 2.35 -6.08
CA THR A 52 4.60 3.53 -6.87
C THR A 52 5.20 3.45 -8.28
N ASP A 53 4.61 4.19 -9.21
CA ASP A 53 5.14 4.37 -10.56
C ASP A 53 6.04 5.63 -10.59
N PRO A 54 7.36 5.49 -10.83
CA PRO A 54 8.28 6.63 -10.90
C PRO A 54 7.95 7.62 -12.03
N GLY A 55 7.23 7.18 -13.07
CA GLY A 55 6.80 8.04 -14.17
C GLY A 55 5.68 9.01 -13.78
N GLY A 56 5.07 8.84 -12.60
CA GLY A 56 3.92 9.63 -12.17
C GLY A 56 2.66 9.36 -12.99
N GLU A 57 2.65 8.27 -13.77
CA GLU A 57 1.54 7.89 -14.67
C GLU A 57 0.41 7.14 -13.94
N THR A 58 0.49 7.01 -12.61
CA THR A 58 -0.52 6.31 -11.81
C THR A 58 -1.49 7.28 -11.14
N TRP A 59 -2.72 6.83 -11.01
CA TRP A 59 -3.78 7.47 -10.26
C TRP A 59 -3.62 7.27 -8.76
N THR A 60 -4.12 8.21 -7.97
CA THR A 60 -4.24 8.10 -6.51
C THR A 60 -5.34 7.10 -6.13
N PRO A 61 -5.33 6.55 -4.89
CA PRO A 61 -6.40 5.66 -4.43
C PRO A 61 -7.79 6.29 -4.50
N VAL A 62 -7.88 7.60 -4.30
CA VAL A 62 -9.14 8.36 -4.37
C VAL A 62 -9.69 8.38 -5.79
N GLU A 63 -8.85 8.73 -6.77
CA GLU A 63 -9.24 8.75 -8.20
C GLU A 63 -9.61 7.35 -8.68
N ILE A 64 -8.85 6.32 -8.30
CA ILE A 64 -9.15 4.92 -8.63
C ILE A 64 -10.50 4.49 -8.06
N LYS A 65 -10.78 4.84 -6.80
CA LYS A 65 -12.06 4.50 -6.16
C LYS A 65 -13.24 5.14 -6.89
N GLN A 66 -13.08 6.37 -7.38
CA GLN A 66 -14.10 7.03 -8.20
C GLN A 66 -14.28 6.33 -9.55
N MET A 67 -13.20 6.01 -10.27
CA MET A 67 -13.29 5.32 -11.56
C MET A 67 -13.92 3.93 -11.43
N LEU A 68 -13.64 3.20 -10.34
CA LEU A 68 -14.28 1.94 -10.01
C LEU A 68 -15.79 2.10 -9.78
N ALA A 69 -16.21 3.14 -9.04
CA ALA A 69 -17.63 3.41 -8.80
C ALA A 69 -18.39 3.79 -10.09
N GLU A 70 -17.70 4.46 -11.02
CA GLU A 70 -18.24 4.85 -12.33
C GLU A 70 -18.19 3.72 -13.36
N GLY A 71 -17.51 2.59 -13.07
CA GLY A 71 -17.33 1.48 -13.99
C GLY A 71 -16.47 1.84 -15.22
N LYS A 72 -15.61 2.86 -15.13
CA LYS A 72 -14.75 3.30 -16.24
C LYS A 72 -13.56 2.35 -16.40
N PRO A 73 -13.12 2.07 -17.64
CA PRO A 73 -11.85 1.38 -17.85
C PRO A 73 -10.69 2.33 -17.52
N PHE A 74 -9.71 1.84 -16.76
CA PHE A 74 -8.49 2.58 -16.45
C PHE A 74 -7.32 1.59 -16.27
N ARG A 75 -6.10 2.13 -16.33
CA ARG A 75 -4.87 1.43 -15.93
C ARG A 75 -4.36 2.08 -14.66
N ALA A 76 -4.05 1.28 -13.65
CA ALA A 76 -3.51 1.76 -12.38
C ALA A 76 -2.35 0.87 -11.92
N HIS A 77 -1.45 1.44 -11.13
CA HIS A 77 -0.46 0.67 -10.40
C HIS A 77 -1.16 -0.33 -9.45
N ALA A 78 -0.70 -1.58 -9.41
CA ALA A 78 -1.42 -2.65 -8.70
C ALA A 78 -1.58 -2.37 -7.20
N PHE A 79 -0.57 -1.76 -6.57
CA PHE A 79 -0.62 -1.38 -5.16
C PHE A 79 -1.62 -0.25 -4.89
N GLU A 80 -1.68 0.76 -5.75
CA GLU A 80 -2.64 1.87 -5.63
C GLU A 80 -4.07 1.34 -5.79
N HIS A 81 -4.28 0.44 -6.74
CA HIS A 81 -5.57 -0.23 -6.93
C HIS A 81 -5.97 -1.07 -5.72
N ALA A 82 -5.03 -1.77 -5.08
CA ALA A 82 -5.31 -2.51 -3.84
C ALA A 82 -5.69 -1.57 -2.68
N CYS A 83 -4.98 -0.44 -2.53
CA CYS A 83 -5.31 0.59 -1.55
C CYS A 83 -6.72 1.17 -1.79
N ALA A 84 -7.07 1.48 -3.03
CA ALA A 84 -8.39 1.99 -3.40
C ALA A 84 -9.52 1.00 -3.05
N ARG A 85 -9.32 -0.30 -3.39
CA ARG A 85 -10.28 -1.36 -3.08
C ARG A 85 -10.45 -1.60 -1.58
N ALA A 86 -9.40 -1.39 -0.80
CA ALA A 86 -9.40 -1.54 0.65
C ALA A 86 -9.82 -0.26 1.40
N ASP A 87 -10.09 0.85 0.68
CA ASP A 87 -10.38 2.16 1.29
C ASP A 87 -9.23 2.64 2.20
N ILE A 88 -8.00 2.53 1.70
CA ILE A 88 -6.75 2.88 2.38
C ILE A 88 -6.09 4.05 1.65
N ASP A 89 -5.70 5.08 2.40
CA ASP A 89 -4.88 6.17 1.90
C ASP A 89 -3.42 5.71 1.74
N HIS A 90 -2.81 5.97 0.59
CA HIS A 90 -1.42 5.62 0.31
C HIS A 90 -0.58 6.88 0.30
N ARG A 91 0.46 6.91 1.14
CA ARG A 91 1.40 8.02 1.22
C ARG A 91 2.82 7.52 1.02
N LEU A 92 3.61 8.34 0.36
CA LEU A 92 5.03 8.11 0.19
C LEU A 92 5.82 8.84 1.28
N THR A 93 6.89 8.21 1.75
CA THR A 93 7.89 8.87 2.60
C THR A 93 8.63 9.93 1.80
N LYS A 94 9.13 10.97 2.49
CA LYS A 94 10.03 11.92 1.84
C LYS A 94 11.25 11.15 1.31
N PRO A 95 11.73 11.44 0.08
CA PRO A 95 12.94 10.82 -0.44
C PRO A 95 14.09 11.02 0.56
N LYS A 96 14.54 9.93 1.17
CA LYS A 96 15.81 9.86 1.88
C LYS A 96 16.72 8.93 1.09
N SER A 97 18.00 9.28 1.04
CA SER A 97 19.07 8.36 0.68
C SER A 97 18.98 7.11 1.58
N ASP A 98 18.74 5.97 0.94
CA ASP A 98 18.84 4.58 1.39
C ASP A 98 17.95 4.07 2.56
N CYS A 99 17.25 2.97 2.24
CA CYS A 99 16.59 1.97 3.09
C CYS A 99 15.31 2.37 3.86
N ALA A 100 14.14 1.90 3.40
CA ALA A 100 13.51 0.66 3.86
C ALA A 100 11.97 0.66 3.69
N LEU A 101 11.46 -0.43 3.11
CA LEU A 101 10.07 -0.88 3.22
C LEU A 101 9.61 -0.89 4.68
N ALA A 102 8.69 0.00 5.03
CA ALA A 102 7.88 -0.17 6.22
C ALA A 102 6.49 0.37 5.93
N CYS A 103 5.57 -0.52 5.53
CA CYS A 103 4.14 -0.21 5.45
C CYS A 103 3.64 0.19 6.85
N GLY A 104 3.61 1.50 7.10
CA GLY A 104 3.21 2.06 8.38
C GLY A 104 1.70 2.17 8.51
N ALA A 105 1.03 1.12 8.97
CA ALA A 105 -0.40 1.17 9.28
C ALA A 105 -0.66 2.12 10.45
N ARG A 106 -1.62 3.04 10.34
CA ARG A 106 -2.15 3.83 11.46
C ARG A 106 -3.55 3.33 11.81
N ARG A 107 -3.76 2.92 13.06
CA ARG A 107 -5.08 2.60 13.63
C ARG A 107 -5.87 3.91 13.84
N ALA A 108 -7.17 3.93 13.56
CA ALA A 108 -8.02 5.02 14.04
C ALA A 108 -8.04 5.01 15.57
N GLY A 109 -7.86 6.18 16.19
CA GLY A 109 -8.30 6.37 17.57
C GLY A 109 -9.81 6.16 17.63
N GLY A 110 -10.28 5.50 18.68
CA GLY A 110 -11.71 5.46 19.00
C GLY A 110 -12.25 6.84 19.33
#